data_AF-A0AAU8IVZ6-F1
#
_entry.id   AF-A0AAU8IVZ6-F1
#
_cell.length_a   1.000
_cell.length_b   1.000
_cell.length_c   1.000
_cell.angle_alpha   90.00
_cell.angle_beta   90.00
_cell.angle_gamma   90.00
#
_symmetry.space_group_name_H-M   'P 1'
#
loop_
_entity.id
_entity.type
_entity.pdbx_description
1 polymer ?
#
loop_
_entity_poly.entity_id
_entity_poly.type
_entity_poly.pdbx_seq_one_letter_code
_entity_poly.pdbx_strand_id
1 'polypeptide(L)'
;MSTADRRPNPFHVLALPSDADEQSIVERAEDGIRTAGSEQERALYDWAMRELIGHPRTRQRHALTEPPGTGYRDRAWDAFVRRHRANPADLRGHRLTPDAFDLPSAVRRVVRELHRPLPDAARAALERPAPDAPGSELEARDVLFG
;
A
#
# COMPACT_ATOMS: atom_id res chain seq x y z
N MET A 1 4.27 11.45 -23.12
CA MET A 1 3.48 10.98 -21.96
C MET A 1 3.66 9.47 -21.85
N SER A 2 4.54 9.00 -20.97
CA SER A 2 4.75 7.55 -20.80
C SER A 2 3.83 7.05 -19.69
N THR A 3 2.92 6.13 -20.02
CA THR A 3 1.93 5.50 -19.13
C THR A 3 2.55 4.42 -18.23
N ALA A 4 3.66 4.74 -17.55
CA ALA A 4 4.12 3.94 -16.43
C ALA A 4 3.36 4.47 -15.20
N ASP A 5 2.41 3.80 -14.55
CA ASP A 5 2.13 2.37 -14.46
C ASP A 5 0.65 2.26 -14.04
N ARG A 6 -0.25 1.89 -14.96
CA ARG A 6 -1.71 1.87 -14.74
C ARG A 6 -2.19 0.58 -14.05
N ARG A 7 -1.28 -0.25 -13.54
CA ARG A 7 -1.67 -1.53 -12.94
C ARG A 7 -2.26 -1.29 -11.54
N PRO A 8 -3.42 -1.88 -11.22
CA PRO A 8 -4.03 -1.77 -9.90
C PRO A 8 -3.12 -2.38 -8.83
N ASN A 9 -3.30 -1.99 -7.57
CA ASN A 9 -2.58 -2.61 -6.46
C ASN A 9 -2.80 -4.14 -6.48
N PRO A 10 -1.74 -4.97 -6.46
CA PRO A 10 -1.89 -6.43 -6.50
C PRO A 10 -2.72 -7.00 -5.33
N PHE A 11 -2.75 -6.33 -4.17
CA PHE A 11 -3.67 -6.69 -3.08
C PHE A 11 -5.14 -6.52 -3.46
N HIS A 12 -5.48 -5.49 -4.24
CA HIS A 12 -6.82 -5.30 -4.78
C HIS A 12 -7.18 -6.37 -5.80
N VAL A 13 -6.22 -6.75 -6.66
CA VAL A 13 -6.42 -7.78 -7.69
C VAL A 13 -6.74 -9.12 -7.04
N LEU A 14 -5.96 -9.52 -6.03
CA LEU A 14 -6.20 -10.77 -5.32
C LEU A 14 -7.34 -10.67 -4.31
N ALA A 15 -7.82 -9.46 -3.99
CA ALA A 15 -8.78 -9.23 -2.93
C ALA A 15 -8.26 -9.82 -1.59
N LEU A 16 -7.04 -9.45 -1.22
CA LEU A 16 -6.34 -9.88 -0.01
C LEU A 16 -5.88 -8.69 0.82
N PRO A 17 -5.90 -8.80 2.16
CA PRO A 17 -5.31 -7.77 3.01
C PRO A 17 -3.78 -7.74 2.86
N SER A 18 -3.16 -6.62 3.22
CA SER A 18 -1.71 -6.42 3.06
C SER A 18 -0.83 -7.37 3.89
N ASP A 19 -1.41 -7.95 4.95
CA ASP A 19 -0.78 -8.91 5.87
C ASP A 19 -0.99 -10.37 5.46
N ALA A 20 -1.66 -10.65 4.33
CA ALA A 20 -1.89 -12.01 3.85
C ALA A 20 -0.57 -12.82 3.70
N ASP A 21 -0.56 -14.05 4.18
CA ASP A 21 0.60 -14.93 4.02
C ASP A 21 0.78 -15.42 2.57
N GLU A 22 1.94 -16.02 2.28
CA GLU A 22 2.25 -16.51 0.93
C GLU A 22 1.28 -17.58 0.45
N GLN A 23 0.85 -18.47 1.35
CA GLN A 23 -0.11 -19.52 1.02
C GLN A 23 -1.44 -18.92 0.56
N SER A 24 -1.97 -17.94 1.29
CA SER A 24 -3.20 -17.22 0.95
C SER A 24 -3.07 -16.48 -0.40
N ILE A 25 -1.90 -15.92 -0.69
CA ILE A 25 -1.61 -15.26 -1.97
C ILE A 25 -1.68 -16.26 -3.12
N VAL A 26 -1.04 -17.44 -2.98
CA VAL A 26 -1.04 -18.50 -4.01
C VAL A 26 -2.44 -19.05 -4.23
N GLU A 27 -3.10 -19.52 -3.16
CA GLU A 27 -4.45 -20.10 -3.25
C GLU A 27 -5.42 -19.14 -3.94
N ARG A 28 -5.34 -17.86 -3.60
CA ARG A 28 -6.23 -16.85 -4.17
C ARG A 28 -5.94 -16.54 -5.63
N ALA A 29 -4.67 -16.52 -6.02
CA ALA A 29 -4.28 -16.35 -7.41
C ALA A 29 -4.72 -17.54 -8.26
N GLU A 30 -4.54 -18.77 -7.77
CA GLU A 30 -4.99 -20.00 -8.45
C GLU A 30 -6.52 -20.04 -8.61
N ASP A 31 -7.27 -19.68 -7.56
CA ASP A 31 -8.72 -19.50 -7.64
C ASP A 31 -9.12 -18.48 -8.70
N GLY A 32 -8.44 -17.33 -8.74
CA GLY A 32 -8.67 -16.28 -9.72
C GLY A 32 -8.39 -16.75 -11.15
N ILE A 33 -7.26 -17.43 -11.37
CA ILE A 33 -6.87 -17.97 -12.70
C ILE A 33 -7.88 -19.01 -13.19
N ARG A 34 -8.37 -19.90 -12.30
CA ARG A 34 -9.36 -20.93 -12.66
C ARG A 34 -10.71 -20.34 -13.04
N THR A 35 -11.12 -19.26 -12.39
CA THR A 35 -12.43 -18.62 -12.58
C THR A 35 -12.43 -17.47 -13.58
N ALA A 36 -11.26 -17.00 -14.00
CA ALA A 36 -11.10 -15.91 -14.95
C ALA A 36 -11.80 -16.20 -16.29
N GLY A 37 -12.59 -15.23 -16.74
CA GLY A 37 -13.35 -15.28 -17.98
C GLY A 37 -12.54 -14.94 -19.23
N SER A 38 -11.31 -14.44 -19.06
CA SER A 38 -10.42 -14.06 -20.16
C SER A 38 -8.95 -14.34 -19.87
N GLU A 39 -8.14 -14.45 -20.92
CA GLU A 39 -6.69 -14.59 -20.81
C GLU A 39 -6.03 -13.36 -20.18
N GLN A 40 -6.56 -12.16 -20.46
CA GLN A 40 -6.09 -10.92 -19.85
C GLN A 40 -6.32 -10.90 -18.34
N GLU A 41 -7.45 -11.44 -17.89
CA GLU A 41 -7.76 -11.57 -16.46
C GLU A 41 -6.88 -12.64 -15.79
N ARG A 42 -6.61 -13.77 -16.44
CA ARG A 42 -5.64 -14.76 -15.95
C ARG A 42 -4.24 -14.17 -15.79
N ALA A 43 -3.78 -13.42 -16.79
CA ALA A 43 -2.49 -12.74 -16.75
C ALA A 43 -2.42 -11.71 -15.62
N LEU A 44 -3.55 -11.08 -15.26
CA LEU A 44 -3.62 -10.12 -14.16
C LEU A 44 -3.45 -10.80 -12.80
N TYR A 45 -4.11 -11.94 -12.57
CA TYR A 45 -3.94 -12.74 -11.34
C TYR A 45 -2.51 -13.29 -11.21
N ASP A 46 -1.97 -13.83 -12.30
CA ASP A 46 -0.60 -14.36 -12.35
C ASP A 46 0.46 -13.27 -12.15
N TRP A 47 0.24 -12.07 -12.68
CA TRP A 47 1.09 -10.92 -12.38
C TRP A 47 1.02 -10.53 -10.90
N ALA A 48 -0.19 -10.36 -10.34
CA ALA A 48 -0.35 -9.90 -8.97
C ALA A 48 0.30 -10.87 -7.96
N MET A 49 0.18 -12.18 -8.19
CA MET A 49 0.88 -13.20 -7.41
C MET A 49 2.40 -13.04 -7.47
N ARG A 50 2.97 -12.96 -8.68
CA ARG A 50 4.42 -12.82 -8.88
C ARG A 50 4.96 -11.51 -8.31
N GLU A 51 4.18 -10.44 -8.36
CA GLU A 51 4.53 -9.15 -7.77
C GLU A 51 4.64 -9.25 -6.24
N LEU A 52 3.68 -9.92 -5.59
CA LEU A 52 3.64 -10.06 -4.14
C LEU A 52 4.63 -11.08 -3.59
N ILE A 53 4.87 -12.19 -4.28
CA ILE A 53 5.79 -13.25 -3.83
C ILE A 53 7.24 -12.94 -4.22
N GLY A 54 7.46 -12.50 -5.46
CA GLY A 54 8.80 -12.35 -6.03
C GLY A 54 9.55 -11.11 -5.59
N HIS A 55 8.87 -10.09 -5.06
CA HIS A 55 9.46 -8.77 -4.82
C HIS A 55 9.10 -8.20 -3.45
N PRO A 56 9.82 -8.57 -2.37
CA PRO A 56 9.51 -8.13 -1.01
C PRO A 56 9.45 -6.61 -0.84
N ARG A 57 10.36 -5.88 -1.50
CA ARG A 57 10.36 -4.40 -1.48
C ARG A 57 9.13 -3.81 -2.18
N THR A 58 8.74 -4.39 -3.31
CA THR A 58 7.56 -3.92 -4.06
C THR A 58 6.27 -4.26 -3.32
N ARG A 59 6.18 -5.43 -2.70
CA ARG A 59 5.11 -5.81 -1.78
C ARG A 59 4.95 -4.79 -0.64
N GLN A 60 6.06 -4.39 0.00
CA GLN A 60 6.02 -3.39 1.06
C GLN A 60 5.52 -2.04 0.54
N ARG A 61 5.96 -1.61 -0.65
CA ARG A 61 5.45 -0.39 -1.29
C ARG A 61 3.94 -0.44 -1.51
N HIS A 62 3.43 -1.55 -2.02
CA HIS A 62 2.00 -1.76 -2.23
C HIS A 62 1.20 -1.80 -0.93
N ALA A 63 1.77 -2.33 0.15
CA ALA A 63 1.16 -2.33 1.47
C ALA A 63 1.06 -0.92 2.07
N LEU A 64 2.04 -0.05 1.83
CA LEU A 64 2.03 1.33 2.34
C LEU A 64 1.02 2.23 1.61
N THR A 65 0.74 1.93 0.35
CA THR A 65 -0.28 2.65 -0.44
C THR A 65 -1.69 2.14 -0.20
N GLU A 66 -1.83 1.06 0.56
CA GLU A 66 -3.09 0.43 0.87
C GLU A 66 -3.80 1.17 2.02
N PRO A 67 -5.10 1.50 1.89
CA PRO A 67 -5.85 2.06 3.01
C PRO A 67 -5.84 1.07 4.20
N PRO A 68 -5.57 1.53 5.44
CA PRO A 68 -5.58 0.65 6.60
C PRO A 68 -6.98 0.04 6.82
N GLY A 69 -7.04 -1.27 7.07
CA GLY A 69 -8.29 -1.99 7.33
C GLY A 69 -9.03 -2.52 6.10
N THR A 70 -8.38 -2.64 4.93
CA THR A 70 -8.96 -3.26 3.74
C THR A 70 -9.08 -4.78 3.89
N GLY A 71 -10.17 -5.20 4.52
CA GLY A 71 -10.64 -6.59 4.51
C GLY A 71 -11.44 -6.86 3.22
N TYR A 72 -10.76 -7.28 2.16
CA TYR A 72 -11.38 -7.62 0.87
C TYR A 72 -12.26 -8.88 0.91
N ARG A 73 -12.13 -9.69 1.98
CA ARG A 73 -13.05 -10.78 2.31
C ARG A 73 -13.67 -10.48 3.67
N ASP A 74 -14.87 -9.91 3.64
CA ASP A 74 -15.96 -10.21 4.57
C ASP A 74 -17.18 -9.37 4.23
N ARG A 75 -18.34 -9.72 4.81
CA ARG A 75 -19.58 -8.90 4.81
C ARG A 75 -19.34 -7.41 5.15
N ALA A 76 -18.17 -7.08 5.71
CA ALA A 76 -17.64 -5.75 5.92
C ALA A 76 -17.40 -4.96 4.62
N TRP A 77 -16.93 -5.57 3.52
CA TRP A 77 -16.78 -4.88 2.23
C TRP A 77 -18.15 -4.57 1.61
N ASP A 78 -19.07 -5.53 1.59
CA ASP A 78 -20.44 -5.26 1.15
C ASP A 78 -21.16 -4.26 2.06
N ALA A 79 -20.90 -4.28 3.37
CA ALA A 79 -21.41 -3.28 4.30
C ALA A 79 -20.77 -1.90 4.07
N PHE A 80 -19.47 -1.84 3.81
CA PHE A 80 -18.73 -0.63 3.48
C PHE A 80 -19.23 -0.04 2.16
N VAL A 81 -19.28 -0.84 1.09
CA VAL A 81 -19.82 -0.44 -0.22
C VAL A 81 -21.29 -0.04 -0.12
N ARG A 82 -22.14 -0.75 0.63
CA ARG A 82 -23.53 -0.32 0.86
C ARG A 82 -23.63 0.98 1.65
N ARG A 83 -22.77 1.17 2.67
CA ARG A 83 -22.75 2.35 3.54
C ARG A 83 -22.17 3.59 2.85
N HIS A 84 -21.26 3.40 1.90
CA HIS A 84 -20.48 4.46 1.27
C HIS A 84 -20.72 4.60 -0.24
N ARG A 85 -21.71 3.87 -0.79
CA ARG A 85 -22.02 3.82 -2.24
C ARG A 85 -22.30 5.17 -2.88
N ALA A 86 -22.81 6.14 -2.10
CA ALA A 86 -23.13 7.47 -2.60
C ALA A 86 -21.98 8.47 -2.43
N ASN A 87 -21.02 8.21 -1.54
CA ASN A 87 -19.84 9.07 -1.33
C ASN A 87 -18.82 8.35 -0.41
N PRO A 88 -17.70 7.82 -0.94
CA PRO A 88 -16.69 7.14 -0.12
C PRO A 88 -16.02 8.04 0.92
N ALA A 89 -16.06 9.36 0.71
CA ALA A 89 -15.92 10.35 1.75
C ALA A 89 -16.75 11.57 1.32
N ASP A 90 -17.84 11.88 2.04
CA ASP A 90 -18.52 13.16 1.84
C ASP A 90 -17.69 14.29 2.47
N LEU A 91 -16.61 14.66 1.78
CA LEU A 91 -15.74 15.77 2.14
C LEU A 91 -16.46 17.12 2.04
N ARG A 92 -17.69 17.17 1.50
CA ARG A 92 -18.46 18.42 1.36
C ARG A 92 -19.03 18.91 2.69
N GLY A 93 -19.17 18.04 3.69
CA GLY A 93 -19.63 18.40 5.04
C GLY A 93 -18.50 18.63 6.05
N HIS A 94 -17.27 18.22 5.76
CA HIS A 94 -16.16 18.28 6.71
C HIS A 94 -15.13 19.29 6.20
N ARG A 95 -15.43 20.57 6.43
CA ARG A 95 -14.42 21.62 6.31
C ARG A 95 -13.42 21.37 7.43
N LEU A 96 -12.30 20.73 7.12
CA LEU A 96 -11.17 20.61 8.04
C LEU A 96 -10.73 22.03 8.40
N THR A 97 -11.15 22.51 9.56
CA THR A 97 -10.64 23.75 10.13
C THR A 97 -9.31 23.45 10.81
N PRO A 98 -8.41 24.44 10.94
CA PRO A 98 -7.16 24.26 11.68
C PRO A 98 -7.37 23.68 13.09
N ASP A 99 -8.51 24.00 13.72
CA ASP A 99 -8.90 23.52 15.06
C ASP A 99 -9.39 22.06 15.09
N ALA A 100 -9.65 21.45 13.93
CA ALA A 100 -9.99 20.04 13.83
C ALA A 100 -8.80 19.11 14.11
N PHE A 101 -7.58 19.67 14.14
CA PHE A 101 -6.36 18.94 14.46
C PHE A 101 -5.82 19.37 15.83
N ASP A 102 -5.81 18.43 16.78
CA ASP A 102 -5.02 18.58 18.00
C ASP A 102 -3.54 18.36 17.68
N LEU A 103 -2.93 19.40 17.08
CA LEU A 103 -1.52 19.44 16.74
C LEU A 103 -0.61 19.18 17.97
N PRO A 104 -0.88 19.74 19.16
CA PRO A 104 -0.13 19.39 20.37
C PRO A 104 -0.12 17.89 20.66
N SER A 105 -1.26 17.20 20.59
CA SER A 105 -1.31 15.76 20.83
C SER A 105 -0.65 14.95 19.71
N ALA A 106 -0.79 15.38 18.46
CA ALA A 106 -0.10 14.75 17.32
C ALA A 106 1.43 14.85 17.48
N VAL A 107 1.95 16.03 17.81
CA VAL A 107 3.39 16.25 18.05
C VAL A 107 3.88 15.42 19.23
N ARG A 108 3.14 15.40 20.35
CA ARG A 108 3.50 14.56 21.52
C ARG A 108 3.56 13.08 21.16
N ARG A 109 2.66 12.60 20.31
CA ARG A 109 2.65 11.21 19.84
C ARG A 109 3.85 10.90 18.96
N VAL A 110 4.19 11.79 18.02
CA VAL A 110 5.38 11.64 17.18
C VAL A 110 6.65 11.63 18.03
N VAL A 111 6.79 12.59 18.95
CA VAL A 111 7.93 12.64 19.87
C VAL A 111 8.02 11.35 20.70
N ARG A 112 6.90 10.82 21.21
CA ARG A 112 6.89 9.57 21.97
C ARG A 112 7.35 8.38 21.14
N GLU A 113 6.92 8.26 19.90
CA GLU A 113 7.37 7.18 19.01
C GLU A 113 8.85 7.33 18.64
N LEU A 114 9.37 8.55 18.46
CA LEU A 114 10.80 8.77 18.22
C LEU A 114 11.67 8.39 19.42
N HIS A 115 11.13 8.50 20.65
CA HIS A 115 11.82 8.06 21.86
C HIS A 115 11.67 6.56 22.12
N ARG A 116 10.88 5.85 21.31
CA ARG A 116 10.74 4.40 21.45
C ARG A 116 12.08 3.76 21.07
N PRO A 117 12.63 2.87 21.92
CA PRO A 117 13.86 2.19 21.58
C PRO A 117 13.66 1.41 20.27
N LEU A 118 14.54 1.66 19.31
CA LEU A 118 14.58 0.88 18.08
C LEU A 118 14.81 -0.60 18.44
N PRO A 119 14.02 -1.53 17.88
CA PRO A 119 14.32 -2.95 18.00
C PRO A 119 15.74 -3.24 17.51
N ASP A 120 16.45 -4.16 18.16
CA ASP A 120 17.85 -4.46 17.82
C ASP A 120 18.03 -4.90 16.36
N ALA A 121 17.01 -5.55 15.76
CA ALA A 121 16.99 -5.89 14.35
C ALA A 121 17.02 -4.65 13.42
N ALA A 122 16.34 -3.56 13.81
CA ALA A 122 16.37 -2.30 13.08
C ALA A 122 17.70 -1.57 13.26
N ARG A 123 18.29 -1.63 14.46
CA ARG A 123 19.64 -1.11 14.74
C ARG A 123 20.70 -1.84 13.90
N ALA A 124 20.65 -3.17 13.85
CA ALA A 124 21.53 -4.00 13.04
C ALA A 124 21.33 -3.84 11.52
N ALA A 125 20.22 -3.26 11.08
CA ALA A 125 19.99 -2.90 9.69
C ALA A 125 20.60 -1.55 9.33
N LEU A 126 20.64 -0.59 10.27
CA LEU A 126 21.28 0.72 10.11
C LEU A 126 22.81 0.64 10.18
N GLU A 127 23.35 -0.28 10.97
CA GLU A 127 24.80 -0.51 11.10
C GLU A 127 25.38 -1.35 9.94
N ARG A 128 24.52 -1.93 9.10
CA ARG A 128 24.97 -2.61 7.89
C ARG A 128 25.35 -1.57 6.85
N PRO A 129 26.60 -1.60 6.32
CA PRO A 129 26.96 -0.73 5.20
C PRO A 129 26.00 -1.01 4.05
N ALA A 130 25.41 0.05 3.50
CA ALA A 130 24.59 -0.07 2.31
C ALA A 130 25.45 -0.74 1.21
N PRO A 131 24.92 -1.73 0.48
CA PRO A 131 25.63 -2.23 -0.68
C PRO A 131 25.89 -1.05 -1.63
N ASP A 132 27.12 -0.93 -2.14
CA ASP A 132 27.51 0.08 -3.12
C ASP A 132 26.58 -0.01 -4.34
N ALA A 133 25.52 0.79 -4.32
CA ALA A 133 24.70 1.01 -5.49
C ALA A 133 25.46 2.01 -6.38
N PRO A 134 25.73 1.70 -7.66
CA PRO A 134 26.29 2.69 -8.57
C PRO A 134 25.33 3.89 -8.61
N GLY A 135 25.84 5.04 -8.18
CA GLY A 135 25.06 6.27 -8.03
C GLY A 135 24.47 6.73 -9.36
N SER A 136 23.15 6.70 -9.48
CA SER A 136 22.47 7.67 -10.33
C SER A 136 22.27 8.92 -9.48
N GLU A 137 23.11 9.92 -9.72
CA GLU A 137 22.98 11.26 -9.17
C GLU A 137 21.52 11.73 -9.32
N LEU A 138 20.92 12.09 -8.19
CA LEU A 138 19.63 12.77 -8.17
C LEU A 138 19.85 14.14 -8.81
N GLU A 139 19.58 14.28 -10.12
CA GLU A 139 19.38 15.59 -10.73
C GLU A 139 18.15 16.22 -10.09
N ALA A 140 18.38 16.96 -9.00
CA ALA A 140 17.45 17.92 -8.45
C ALA A 140 17.29 19.05 -9.47
N ARG A 141 16.40 18.86 -10.46
CA ARG A 141 15.89 19.97 -11.24
C ARG A 141 14.79 20.64 -10.45
N ASP A 142 15.18 21.70 -9.74
CA ASP A 142 14.28 22.78 -9.37
C ASP A 142 13.49 23.22 -10.60
N VAL A 143 12.17 23.05 -10.56
CA VAL A 143 11.28 23.78 -11.47
C VAL A 143 10.31 24.56 -10.61
N LEU A 144 10.78 25.75 -10.26
CA LEU A 144 9.96 26.88 -9.86
C LEU A 144 8.97 27.20 -10.98
N PHE A 145 7.76 27.55 -10.56
CA PHE A 145 6.65 28.11 -11.33
C PHE A 145 7.06 28.93 -12.58
N GLY A 146 6.42 28.62 -13.71
CA GLY A 146 6.48 29.39 -14.97
C GLY A 146 5.70 28.71 -16.07
#